data_AF-A0A5N6VIM0-F1
#
_entry.id   AF-A0A5N6VIM0-F1
#
_cell.length_a   1.000
_cell.length_b   1.000
_cell.length_c   1.000
_cell.angle_alpha   90.00
_cell.angle_beta   90.00
_cell.angle_gamma   90.00
#
_symmetry.space_group_name_H-M   'P 1'
#
loop_
_entity.id
_entity.type
_entity.pdbx_description
1 polymer ?
#
loop_
_entity_poly.entity_id
_entity_poly.type
_entity_poly.pdbx_seq_one_letter_code
_entity_poly.pdbx_strand_id
1 'polypeptide(L)'
;MDAEKIYAVYSMLKLVYHRNKNQHQKTKWWKWLSVLKRTTWNLARSLDRIQSPSGGAESPDLYIQCLANHVLPRCYLAFSTVVADGQFSTLGTVLLGTLACLAKSARIDKKMKFAAQTETFRVASTQARVSGNF
;
A
#
# COMPACT_ATOMS: atom_id res chain seq x y z
N MET A 1 8.21 -13.86 1.32
CA MET A 1 7.75 -12.58 1.92
C MET A 1 8.22 -12.59 3.35
N ASP A 2 8.66 -11.45 3.88
CA ASP A 2 9.24 -11.40 5.22
C ASP A 2 8.11 -11.15 6.22
N ALA A 3 7.51 -12.22 6.76
CA ALA A 3 6.35 -12.15 7.67
C ALA A 3 6.64 -11.26 8.89
N GLU A 4 7.84 -11.39 9.47
CA GLU A 4 8.38 -10.55 10.55
C GLU A 4 8.27 -9.04 10.24
N LYS A 5 8.63 -8.63 9.02
CA LYS A 5 8.58 -7.21 8.62
C LYS A 5 7.14 -6.72 8.50
N ILE A 6 6.23 -7.57 8.03
CA ILE A 6 4.80 -7.23 7.93
C ILE A 6 4.20 -7.07 9.33
N TYR A 7 4.59 -7.92 10.28
CA TYR A 7 4.21 -7.80 11.70
C TYR A 7 4.77 -6.53 12.36
N ALA A 8 6.02 -6.19 12.07
CA ALA A 8 6.60 -4.92 12.54
C ALA A 8 5.83 -3.71 12.00
N VAL A 9 5.49 -3.70 10.70
CA VAL A 9 4.66 -2.64 10.10
C VAL A 9 3.27 -2.58 10.74
N TYR A 10 2.63 -3.73 10.96
CA TYR A 10 1.33 -3.77 11.65
C TYR A 10 1.41 -3.18 13.05
N SER A 11 2.45 -3.51 13.82
CA SER A 11 2.67 -2.96 15.16
C SER A 11 2.84 -1.44 15.12
N MET A 12 3.63 -0.91 14.17
CA MET A 12 3.77 0.53 13.96
C MET A 12 2.42 1.19 13.63
N LEU A 13 1.65 0.63 12.69
CA LEU A 13 0.32 1.13 12.34
C LEU A 13 -0.64 1.10 13.53
N LYS A 14 -0.58 0.07 14.38
CA LYS A 14 -1.39 -0.05 15.60
C LYS A 14 -1.06 1.06 16.60
N LEU A 15 0.23 1.34 16.82
CA LEU A 15 0.68 2.40 17.74
C LEU A 15 0.26 3.79 17.25
N VAL A 16 0.51 4.08 15.97
CA VAL A 16 0.09 5.35 15.34
C VAL A 16 -1.43 5.50 15.41
N TYR A 17 -2.18 4.44 15.12
CA TYR A 17 -3.64 4.44 15.20
C TYR A 17 -4.14 4.70 16.62
N HIS A 18 -3.54 4.07 17.63
CA HIS A 18 -3.97 4.26 19.01
C HIS A 18 -3.72 5.70 19.49
N ARG A 19 -2.51 6.21 19.27
CA ARG A 19 -2.11 7.55 19.72
C ARG A 19 -2.93 8.66 19.09
N ASN A 20 -3.27 8.54 17.81
CA ASN A 20 -3.86 9.63 17.02
C ASN A 20 -5.40 9.53 16.91
N LYS A 21 -6.02 8.50 17.52
CA LYS A 21 -7.47 8.25 17.39
C LYS A 21 -8.31 9.41 17.88
N ASN A 22 -8.00 9.94 19.07
CA ASN A 22 -8.83 10.96 19.71
C ASN A 22 -8.81 12.29 18.94
N GLN A 23 -7.72 12.57 18.21
CA GLN A 23 -7.54 13.82 17.47
C GLN A 23 -8.07 13.73 16.02
N HIS A 24 -7.97 12.56 15.38
CA HIS A 24 -8.14 12.47 13.92
C HIS A 24 -9.24 11.52 13.44
N GLN A 25 -9.98 10.88 14.34
CA GLN A 25 -11.02 9.89 13.99
C GLN A 25 -12.06 10.35 12.95
N LYS A 26 -12.32 11.66 12.83
CA LYS A 26 -13.30 12.23 11.89
C LYS A 26 -12.70 12.63 10.52
N THR A 27 -11.38 12.56 10.36
CA THR A 27 -10.71 13.01 9.12
C THR A 27 -10.84 11.98 7.99
N LYS A 28 -10.79 12.45 6.74
CA LYS A 28 -10.88 11.57 5.56
C LYS A 28 -9.71 10.59 5.48
N TRP A 29 -8.50 11.03 5.80
CA TRP A 29 -7.29 10.19 5.77
C TRP A 29 -7.28 9.12 6.88
N TRP A 30 -7.99 9.34 8.00
CA TRP A 30 -8.12 8.33 9.08
C TRP A 30 -8.82 7.05 8.62
N LYS A 31 -9.80 7.18 7.72
CA LYS A 31 -10.46 6.03 7.09
C LYS A 31 -9.44 5.18 6.32
N TRP A 32 -8.53 5.83 5.59
CA TRP A 32 -7.46 5.17 4.85
C TRP A 32 -6.44 4.48 5.75
N LEU A 33 -6.05 5.11 6.85
CA LEU A 33 -5.22 4.47 7.88
C LEU A 33 -5.90 3.22 8.47
N SER A 34 -7.20 3.30 8.73
CA SER A 34 -7.99 2.16 9.24
C SER A 34 -8.03 1.00 8.25
N VAL A 35 -8.22 1.29 6.96
CA VAL A 35 -8.18 0.31 5.87
C VAL A 35 -6.79 -0.32 5.77
N LEU A 36 -5.73 0.49 5.73
CA LEU A 36 -4.36 0.02 5.65
C LEU A 36 -4.00 -0.94 6.79
N LYS A 37 -4.37 -0.58 8.03
CA LYS A 37 -4.16 -1.43 9.20
C LYS A 37 -4.88 -2.78 9.08
N ARG A 38 -6.13 -2.78 8.62
CA ARG A 38 -6.92 -4.02 8.42
C ARG A 38 -6.34 -4.88 7.32
N THR A 39 -5.98 -4.31 6.17
CA THR A 39 -5.37 -5.06 5.06
C THR A 39 -4.02 -5.64 5.45
N THR A 40 -3.20 -4.89 6.20
CA THR A 40 -1.92 -5.38 6.72
C THR A 40 -2.11 -6.56 7.69
N TRP A 41 -3.10 -6.48 8.58
CA TRP A 41 -3.44 -7.57 9.49
C TRP A 41 -3.92 -8.83 8.76
N ASN A 42 -4.79 -8.66 7.76
CA ASN A 42 -5.29 -9.78 6.95
C ASN A 42 -4.14 -10.46 6.18
N LEU A 43 -3.20 -9.67 5.66
CA LEU A 43 -2.00 -10.18 5.01
C LEU A 43 -1.08 -10.92 5.99
N ALA A 44 -0.85 -10.39 7.18
CA ALA A 44 -0.03 -11.06 8.20
C ALA A 44 -0.66 -12.41 8.60
N ARG A 45 -1.96 -12.42 8.86
CA ARG A 45 -2.72 -13.63 9.21
C ARG A 45 -2.78 -14.67 8.07
N SER A 46 -2.82 -14.25 6.81
CA SER A 46 -2.78 -15.20 5.70
C SER A 46 -1.42 -15.87 5.56
N LEU A 47 -0.32 -15.16 5.84
CA LEU A 47 1.03 -15.72 5.87
C LEU A 47 1.23 -16.75 7.00
N ASP A 48 0.59 -16.57 8.15
CA ASP A 48 0.64 -17.56 9.23
C ASP A 48 -0.12 -18.84 8.88
N ARG A 49 -1.23 -18.73 8.14
CA ARG A 49 -2.02 -19.88 7.70
C ARG A 49 -1.26 -20.76 6.71
N ILE A 50 -0.43 -20.15 5.85
CA ILE A 50 0.43 -20.88 4.90
C ILE A 50 1.55 -21.65 5.63
N GLN A 51 2.02 -21.13 6.77
CA GLN A 51 3.02 -21.81 7.60
C GLN A 51 2.41 -22.94 8.44
N SER A 52 1.08 -23.03 8.54
CA SER A 52 0.39 -24.10 9.26
C SER A 52 0.07 -25.29 8.33
N PRO A 53 0.23 -26.55 8.75
CA PRO A 53 0.11 -27.73 7.87
C PRO A 53 -1.34 -28.01 7.40
N SER A 54 -2.33 -27.33 7.98
CA SER A 54 -3.75 -27.49 7.65
C SER A 54 -4.15 -26.49 6.57
N GLY A 55 -3.95 -26.89 5.31
CA GLY A 55 -4.11 -26.09 4.11
C GLY A 55 -5.53 -25.52 3.92
N GLY A 56 -5.64 -24.20 4.03
CA GLY A 56 -6.75 -23.42 3.47
C GLY A 56 -6.23 -22.59 2.30
N ALA A 57 -6.76 -22.83 1.10
CA ALA A 57 -6.32 -22.33 -0.20
C ALA A 57 -6.53 -20.82 -0.48
N GLU A 58 -6.53 -19.97 0.55
CA GLU A 58 -6.61 -18.52 0.36
C GLU A 58 -5.24 -17.98 -0.03
N SER A 59 -4.96 -17.94 -1.33
CA SER A 59 -3.70 -17.42 -1.86
C SER A 59 -3.46 -15.99 -1.37
N PRO A 60 -2.27 -15.68 -0.79
CA PRO A 60 -1.95 -14.34 -0.31
C PRO A 60 -1.92 -13.31 -1.46
N ASP A 61 -1.87 -13.78 -2.70
CA ASP A 61 -1.82 -13.00 -3.92
C ASP A 61 -3.02 -12.09 -4.13
N LEU A 62 -4.24 -12.50 -3.74
CA LEU A 62 -5.43 -11.66 -3.85
C LEU A 62 -5.33 -10.43 -2.95
N TYR A 63 -4.84 -10.61 -1.71
CA TYR A 63 -4.63 -9.51 -0.78
C TYR A 63 -3.52 -8.57 -1.25
N ILE A 64 -2.43 -9.11 -1.80
CA ILE A 64 -1.34 -8.32 -2.37
C ILE A 64 -1.82 -7.51 -3.58
N GLN A 65 -2.66 -8.10 -4.44
CA GLN A 65 -3.24 -7.40 -5.60
C GLN A 65 -4.18 -6.27 -5.18
N CYS A 66 -5.08 -6.52 -4.23
CA CYS A 66 -5.96 -5.49 -3.69
C CYS A 66 -5.16 -4.37 -3.00
N LEU A 67 -4.13 -4.74 -2.24
CA LEU A 67 -3.22 -3.81 -1.60
C LEU A 67 -2.52 -2.92 -2.64
N ALA A 68 -1.93 -3.51 -3.68
CA ALA A 68 -1.18 -2.80 -4.72
C ALA A 68 -2.06 -1.93 -5.61
N ASN A 69 -3.19 -2.46 -6.10
CA ASN A 69 -4.00 -1.78 -7.12
C ASN A 69 -4.96 -0.75 -6.52
N HIS A 70 -5.41 -0.94 -5.27
CA HIS A 70 -6.46 -0.11 -4.69
C HIS A 70 -6.04 0.61 -3.42
N VAL A 71 -5.47 -0.11 -2.45
CA VAL A 71 -5.20 0.48 -1.12
C VAL A 71 -4.00 1.43 -1.18
N LEU A 72 -2.91 1.04 -1.84
CA LEU A 72 -1.67 1.82 -1.93
C LEU A 72 -1.87 3.19 -2.59
N PRO A 73 -2.45 3.29 -3.81
CA PRO A 73 -2.63 4.58 -4.47
C PRO A 73 -3.52 5.53 -3.66
N ARG A 74 -4.60 5.00 -3.05
CA ARG A 74 -5.54 5.80 -2.26
C ARG A 74 -4.95 6.24 -0.93
N CYS A 75 -4.17 5.38 -0.27
CA CYS A 75 -3.43 5.75 0.94
C CYS A 75 -2.34 6.77 0.64
N TYR A 76 -1.60 6.60 -0.46
CA TYR A 76 -0.59 7.56 -0.89
C TYR A 76 -1.20 8.95 -1.10
N LEU A 77 -2.30 9.05 -1.85
CA LEU A 77 -3.00 10.31 -2.07
C LEU A 77 -3.49 10.92 -0.75
N ALA A 78 -4.18 10.14 0.08
CA ALA A 78 -4.73 10.62 1.34
C ALA A 78 -3.63 11.07 2.32
N PHE A 79 -2.52 10.35 2.43
CA PHE A 79 -1.42 10.72 3.32
C PHE A 79 -0.61 11.89 2.77
N SER A 80 -0.47 12.02 1.45
CA SER A 80 0.15 13.17 0.81
C SER A 80 -0.62 14.46 1.12
N THR A 81 -1.96 14.41 1.22
CA THR A 81 -2.73 15.58 1.68
C THR A 81 -2.43 15.98 3.13
N VAL A 82 -2.10 15.03 4.01
CA VAL A 82 -1.72 15.32 5.40
C VAL A 82 -0.34 15.98 5.46
N VAL A 83 0.56 15.58 4.57
CA VAL A 83 1.87 16.24 4.40
C VAL A 83 1.68 17.66 3.88
N ALA A 84 0.86 17.84 2.85
CA ALA A 84 0.59 19.13 2.21
C ALA A 84 -0.15 20.13 3.12
N ASP A 85 -1.00 19.64 4.03
CA ASP A 85 -1.72 20.45 5.03
C ASP A 85 -0.77 21.17 6.02
N GLY A 86 0.47 20.68 6.17
CA GLY A 86 1.52 21.32 6.97
C GLY A 86 1.40 21.10 8.48
N GLN A 87 0.19 21.22 9.05
CA GLN A 87 -0.08 21.11 10.49
C GLN A 87 0.26 19.73 11.08
N PHE A 88 0.13 18.68 10.26
CA PHE A 88 0.43 17.30 10.63
C PHE A 88 1.47 16.65 9.71
N SER A 89 2.35 17.46 9.14
CA SER A 89 3.35 17.03 8.16
C SER A 89 4.24 15.89 8.66
N THR A 90 4.72 15.95 9.91
CA THR A 90 5.51 14.87 10.54
C THR A 90 4.72 13.56 10.65
N LEU A 91 3.43 13.63 10.96
CA LEU A 91 2.58 12.43 10.98
C LEU A 91 2.39 11.89 9.56
N GLY A 92 2.15 12.78 8.60
CA GLY A 92 2.02 12.44 7.18
C GLY A 92 3.26 11.73 6.63
N THR A 93 4.47 12.19 6.95
CA THR A 93 5.71 11.55 6.50
C THR A 93 5.91 10.17 7.13
N VAL A 94 5.57 9.98 8.40
CA VAL A 94 5.57 8.66 9.05
C VAL A 94 4.56 7.71 8.38
N LEU A 95 3.37 8.21 8.01
CA LEU A 95 2.38 7.42 7.29
C LEU A 95 2.86 7.00 5.89
N LEU A 96 3.51 7.91 5.15
CA LEU A 96 4.12 7.57 3.85
C LEU A 96 5.28 6.58 4.00
N GLY A 97 6.12 6.75 5.02
CA GLY A 97 7.24 5.83 5.31
C GLY A 97 6.76 4.42 5.66
N THR A 98 5.72 4.31 6.51
CA THR A 98 5.12 3.02 6.85
C THR A 98 4.42 2.36 5.65
N LEU A 99 3.76 3.16 4.78
CA LEU A 99 3.19 2.70 3.53
C LEU A 99 4.26 2.14 2.57
N ALA A 100 5.40 2.83 2.44
CA ALA A 100 6.53 2.36 1.63
C ALA A 100 7.16 1.07 2.20
N CYS A 101 7.31 0.99 3.52
CA CYS A 101 7.80 -0.22 4.20
C CYS A 101 6.86 -1.41 3.95
N LEU A 102 5.55 -1.19 3.98
CA LEU A 102 4.57 -2.23 3.65
C LEU A 102 4.71 -2.69 2.20
N ALA A 103 4.79 -1.76 1.25
CA ALA A 103 4.93 -2.08 -0.17
C ALA A 103 6.19 -2.91 -0.47
N LYS A 104 7.31 -2.52 0.15
CA LYS A 104 8.58 -3.25 0.07
C LYS A 104 8.48 -4.65 0.66
N SER A 105 7.89 -4.78 1.85
CA SER A 105 7.76 -6.07 2.55
C SER A 105 6.79 -7.02 1.84
N ALA A 106 5.75 -6.47 1.20
CA ALA A 106 4.82 -7.20 0.35
C ALA A 106 5.39 -7.52 -1.06
N ARG A 107 6.63 -7.15 -1.36
CA ARG A 107 7.31 -7.36 -2.65
C ARG A 107 6.51 -6.83 -3.87
N ILE A 108 5.75 -5.76 -3.68
CA ILE A 108 4.96 -5.12 -4.75
C ILE A 108 5.87 -4.56 -5.87
N ASP A 109 7.15 -4.35 -5.56
CA ASP A 109 8.23 -4.00 -6.50
C ASP A 109 8.27 -4.88 -7.76
N LYS A 110 7.94 -6.17 -7.62
CA LYS A 110 7.98 -7.12 -8.74
C LYS A 110 6.79 -7.00 -9.70
N LYS A 111 5.66 -6.42 -9.26
CA LYS A 111 4.44 -6.24 -10.09
C LYS A 111 4.33 -4.86 -10.72
N MET A 112 4.82 -3.80 -10.08
CA MET A 112 4.81 -2.46 -10.68
C MET A 112 5.78 -2.33 -11.86
N LYS A 113 6.90 -3.08 -11.88
CA LYS A 113 7.80 -3.11 -13.04
C LYS A 113 7.12 -3.66 -14.32
N PHE A 114 6.17 -4.58 -14.20
CA PHE A 114 5.39 -5.07 -15.34
C PHE A 114 4.33 -4.04 -15.81
N ALA A 115 3.71 -3.30 -14.89
CA ALA A 115 2.71 -2.27 -15.24
C ALA A 115 3.36 -1.03 -15.86
N ALA A 116 4.51 -0.59 -15.33
CA ALA A 116 5.26 0.55 -15.88
C ALA A 116 5.76 0.27 -17.30
N GLN A 117 6.21 -0.96 -17.59
CA GLN A 117 6.58 -1.36 -18.95
C GLN A 117 5.42 -1.32 -19.94
N THR A 118 4.20 -1.63 -19.47
CA THR A 118 3.00 -1.66 -20.34
C THR A 118 2.54 -0.25 -20.72
N GLU A 119 2.69 0.75 -19.84
CA GLU A 119 2.36 2.15 -20.17
C GLU A 119 3.44 2.81 -21.02
N THR A 120 4.74 2.59 -20.76
CA THR A 120 5.79 3.11 -21.67
C THR A 120 5.68 2.53 -23.08
N PHE A 121 5.22 1.27 -23.23
CA PHE A 121 5.03 0.68 -24.55
C PHE A 121 3.79 1.24 -25.29
N ARG A 122 2.72 1.59 -24.57
CA ARG A 122 1.52 2.23 -25.16
C ARG A 122 1.73 3.68 -25.56
N VAL A 123 2.53 4.43 -24.80
CA VAL A 123 2.86 5.82 -25.14
C VAL A 123 3.80 5.86 -26.35
N ALA A 124 4.79 4.96 -26.44
CA ALA A 124 5.69 4.86 -27.58
C ALA A 124 4.98 4.45 -28.89
N SER A 125 4.00 3.54 -28.82
CA SER A 125 3.23 3.10 -30.00
C SER A 125 2.19 4.12 -30.49
N THR A 126 1.74 5.03 -29.62
CA THR A 126 0.87 6.15 -30.03
C THR A 126 1.68 7.26 -30.71
N GLN A 127 2.92 7.50 -30.26
CA GLN A 127 3.78 8.54 -30.81
C GLN A 127 4.35 8.17 -32.20
N ALA A 128 4.57 6.88 -32.48
CA ALA A 128 5.02 6.41 -33.80
C ALA A 128 3.95 6.53 -34.92
N ARG A 129 2.67 6.65 -34.57
CA ARG A 129 1.57 6.75 -35.56
C ARG A 129 1.32 8.19 -36.05
N VAL A 130 1.80 9.20 -35.32
CA VAL A 130 1.57 10.62 -35.62
C VAL A 130 2.67 11.21 -36.52
N SER A 131 3.87 10.63 -36.53
CA SER A 131 5.00 11.14 -37.34
C SER A 131 5.09 10.59 -38.77
N GLY A 132 4.07 9.85 -39.24
CA GLY A 132 4.07 9.20 -40.56
C GLY A 132 3.15 9.82 -41.62
N ASN A 133 2.53 10.98 -41.35
CA ASN A 133 1.68 11.68 -42.32
C ASN A 133 2.24 13.08 -42.62
N PHE A 134 3.28 13.13 -43.44
CA PHE A 134 3.64 14.29 -44.27
C PHE A 134 4.16 13.78 -45.61
#